data_AF-A0A1Q5FSH6-F1
#
_entry.id   AF-A0A1Q5FSH6-F1
#
_cell.length_a   1.000
_cell.length_b   1.000
_cell.length_c   1.000
_cell.angle_alpha   90.00
_cell.angle_beta   90.00
_cell.angle_gamma   90.00
#
_symmetry.space_group_name_H-M   'P 1'
#
loop_
_entity.id
_entity.type
_entity.pdbx_description
1 polymer ?
#
loop_
_entity_poly.entity_id
_entity_poly.type
_entity_poly.pdbx_seq_one_letter_code
_entity_poly.pdbx_strand_id
1 'polypeptide(L)'
;MGMSVTISAATAQDVEQIFRLQYLCFQREAELYDNYRIDPLVQTLDSLRAEVADDLVFVARLGDEVVGSVRGFTDPDGTGLIGKLCVHPRLQGHGLGARLLLAAESALTAERAATRYRLHSGHRSESNLRLYRKAGYAQVGAVTGADGVQLILLEKDAADRDFVASA
;
A
#
# COMPACT_ATOMS: atom_id res chain seq x y z
N MET A 1 -6.09 21.11 20.80
CA MET A 1 -6.79 19.95 20.21
C MET A 1 -5.75 19.15 19.45
N GLY A 2 -5.49 17.89 19.85
CA GLY A 2 -4.52 17.05 19.16
C GLY A 2 -5.04 16.69 17.77
N MET A 3 -4.28 16.98 16.71
CA MET A 3 -4.65 16.57 15.36
C MET A 3 -4.56 15.04 15.29
N SER A 4 -5.68 14.36 15.09
CA SER A 4 -5.74 12.92 14.92
C SER A 4 -5.57 12.56 13.45
N VAL A 5 -4.96 11.41 13.18
CA VAL A 5 -4.78 10.92 11.80
C VAL A 5 -6.05 10.19 11.34
N THR A 6 -6.64 10.66 10.25
CA THR A 6 -7.79 10.03 9.58
C THR A 6 -7.34 9.26 8.34
N ILE A 7 -8.14 8.28 7.90
CA ILE A 7 -7.91 7.54 6.65
C ILE A 7 -9.18 7.65 5.82
N SER A 8 -9.04 7.96 4.54
CA SER A 8 -10.15 7.95 3.59
C SER A 8 -9.65 7.65 2.18
N ALA A 9 -10.60 7.44 1.26
CA ALA A 9 -10.28 7.40 -0.16
C ALA A 9 -9.59 8.71 -0.59
N ALA A 10 -8.63 8.57 -1.49
CA ALA A 10 -7.97 9.68 -2.15
C ALA A 10 -8.92 10.30 -3.18
N THR A 11 -8.69 11.58 -3.44
CA THR A 11 -9.38 12.37 -4.46
C THR A 11 -8.34 12.91 -5.44
N ALA A 12 -8.82 13.48 -6.55
CA ALA A 12 -7.95 14.15 -7.52
C ALA A 12 -7.08 15.26 -6.89
N GLN A 13 -7.53 15.87 -5.78
CA GLN A 13 -6.78 16.92 -5.08
C GLN A 13 -5.56 16.37 -4.30
N ASP A 14 -5.55 15.08 -3.98
CA ASP A 14 -4.47 14.45 -3.22
C ASP A 14 -3.29 14.04 -4.10
N VAL A 15 -3.47 13.96 -5.43
CA VAL A 15 -2.51 13.39 -6.39
C VAL A 15 -1.12 13.99 -6.22
N GLU A 16 -0.99 15.33 -6.12
CA GLU A 16 0.32 15.96 -5.95
C GLU A 16 0.96 15.66 -4.59
N GLN A 17 0.18 15.63 -3.52
CA GLN A 17 0.72 15.31 -2.20
C GLN A 17 1.19 13.86 -2.14
N ILE A 18 0.41 12.95 -2.72
CA ILE A 18 0.75 11.54 -2.89
C ILE A 18 2.04 11.39 -3.70
N PHE A 19 2.18 12.13 -4.80
CA PHE A 19 3.36 12.11 -5.66
C PHE A 19 4.64 12.51 -4.91
N ARG A 20 4.57 13.60 -4.14
CA ARG A 20 5.70 14.06 -3.31
C ARG A 20 6.00 13.08 -2.18
N LEU A 21 4.96 12.59 -1.50
CA LEU A 21 5.10 11.65 -0.39
C LEU A 21 5.72 10.32 -0.83
N GLN A 22 5.26 9.75 -1.95
CA GLN A 22 5.83 8.49 -2.45
C GLN A 22 7.30 8.67 -2.82
N TYR A 23 7.66 9.77 -3.49
CA TYR A 23 9.04 10.04 -3.85
C TYR A 23 9.94 10.06 -2.61
N LEU A 24 9.49 10.72 -1.54
CA LEU A 24 10.18 10.76 -0.25
C LEU A 24 10.30 9.37 0.40
N CYS A 25 9.21 8.61 0.45
CA CYS A 25 9.19 7.34 1.19
C CYS A 25 10.01 6.24 0.52
N PHE A 26 10.01 6.21 -0.82
CA PHE A 26 10.68 5.18 -1.60
C PHE A 26 12.20 5.43 -1.78
N GLN A 27 12.74 6.58 -1.32
CA GLN A 27 14.20 6.81 -1.31
C GLN A 27 14.96 5.73 -0.54
N ARG A 28 14.46 5.37 0.65
CA ARG A 28 15.09 4.34 1.49
C ARG A 28 15.15 2.98 0.79
N GLU A 29 14.12 2.67 0.02
CA GLU A 29 14.02 1.41 -0.69
C GLU A 29 14.96 1.43 -1.89
N ALA A 30 15.04 2.55 -2.61
CA ALA A 30 16.03 2.72 -3.67
C ALA A 30 17.47 2.63 -3.14
N GLU A 31 17.78 3.24 -2.00
CA GLU A 31 19.09 3.14 -1.33
C GLU A 31 19.40 1.69 -0.93
N LEU A 32 18.43 0.97 -0.38
CA LEU A 32 18.59 -0.40 0.11
C LEU A 32 18.94 -1.41 -1.01
N TYR A 33 18.44 -1.14 -2.21
CA TYR A 33 18.64 -2.00 -3.39
C TYR A 33 19.57 -1.39 -4.44
N ASP A 34 20.12 -0.20 -4.20
CA ASP A 34 20.86 0.60 -5.18
C ASP A 34 20.12 0.73 -6.53
N ASN A 35 18.80 0.94 -6.44
CA ASN A 35 17.92 1.03 -7.61
C ASN A 35 16.96 2.22 -7.49
N TYR A 36 17.33 3.33 -8.11
CA TYR A 36 16.51 4.56 -8.18
C TYR A 36 15.54 4.58 -9.37
N ARG A 37 15.42 3.48 -10.12
CA ARG A 37 14.49 3.34 -11.25
C ARG A 37 13.22 2.56 -10.89
N ILE A 38 12.99 2.31 -9.60
CA ILE A 38 11.77 1.65 -9.11
C ILE A 38 10.53 2.48 -9.43
N ASP A 39 9.42 1.79 -9.70
CA ASP A 39 8.17 2.39 -10.22
C ASP A 39 7.73 3.66 -9.48
N PRO A 40 7.68 3.72 -8.12
CA PRO A 40 7.22 4.92 -7.42
C PRO A 40 8.10 6.17 -7.62
N LEU A 41 9.37 6.00 -8.00
CA LEU A 41 10.32 7.09 -8.22
C LEU A 41 10.36 7.59 -9.67
N VAL A 42 9.89 6.78 -10.62
CA VAL A 42 9.89 7.12 -12.06
C VAL A 42 8.47 7.30 -12.63
N GLN A 43 7.44 6.99 -11.86
CA GLN A 43 6.04 7.24 -12.20
C GLN A 43 5.84 8.72 -12.54
N THR A 44 5.01 9.01 -13.54
CA THR A 44 4.63 10.38 -13.88
C THR A 44 3.39 10.83 -13.11
N LEU A 45 3.24 12.14 -12.92
CA LEU A 45 2.06 12.70 -12.24
C LEU A 45 0.76 12.36 -12.99
N ASP A 46 0.78 12.32 -14.32
CA ASP A 46 -0.39 11.98 -15.13
C ASP A 46 -0.77 10.50 -14.98
N SER A 47 0.20 9.60 -14.92
CA SER A 47 -0.04 8.18 -14.63
C SER A 47 -0.64 8.00 -13.23
N LEU A 48 -0.10 8.70 -12.22
CA LEU A 48 -0.67 8.65 -10.88
C LEU A 48 -2.10 9.23 -10.83
N ARG A 49 -2.40 10.27 -11.63
CA ARG A 49 -3.76 10.82 -11.73
C ARG A 49 -4.74 9.79 -12.29
N ALA A 50 -4.33 9.01 -13.28
CA ALA A 50 -5.13 7.91 -13.82
C ALA A 50 -5.34 6.81 -12.78
N GLU A 51 -4.28 6.37 -12.07
CA GLU A 51 -4.39 5.38 -10.99
C GLU A 51 -5.38 5.84 -9.90
N VAL A 52 -5.34 7.11 -9.48
CA VAL A 52 -6.28 7.64 -8.48
C VAL A 52 -7.72 7.69 -8.98
N ALA A 53 -7.93 7.76 -10.30
CA ALA A 53 -9.28 7.75 -10.89
C ALA A 53 -9.85 6.32 -11.03
N ASP A 54 -9.01 5.34 -11.32
CA ASP A 54 -9.43 3.98 -11.71
C ASP A 54 -9.32 2.96 -10.56
N ASP A 55 -8.32 3.12 -9.68
CA ASP A 55 -7.97 2.18 -8.61
C ASP A 55 -8.46 2.63 -7.23
N LEU A 56 -8.39 1.69 -6.26
CA LEU A 56 -8.66 1.99 -4.86
C LEU A 56 -7.41 2.63 -4.23
N VAL A 57 -7.42 3.95 -4.11
CA VAL A 57 -6.34 4.69 -3.45
C VAL A 57 -6.82 5.24 -2.12
N PHE A 58 -6.09 4.95 -1.04
CA PHE A 58 -6.36 5.48 0.30
C PHE A 58 -5.21 6.33 0.78
N VAL A 59 -5.53 7.37 1.53
CA VAL A 59 -4.55 8.26 2.17
C VAL A 59 -4.82 8.39 3.66
N ALA A 60 -3.73 8.52 4.42
CA ALA A 60 -3.76 8.92 5.81
C ALA A 60 -3.49 10.43 5.88
N ARG A 61 -4.35 11.19 6.57
CA ARG A 61 -4.21 12.64 6.71
C ARG A 61 -4.00 13.09 8.13
N LEU A 62 -3.09 14.04 8.32
CA LEU A 62 -2.92 14.79 9.55
C LEU A 62 -3.36 16.23 9.29
N GLY A 63 -4.60 16.56 9.63
CA GLY A 63 -5.24 17.76 9.09
C GLY A 63 -5.45 17.63 7.58
N ASP A 64 -4.94 18.59 6.80
CA ASP A 64 -5.03 18.60 5.33
C ASP A 64 -3.82 17.95 4.64
N GLU A 65 -2.80 17.55 5.41
CA GLU A 65 -1.56 16.97 4.89
C GLU A 65 -1.66 15.46 4.73
N VAL A 66 -1.37 14.97 3.53
CA VAL A 66 -1.26 13.52 3.26
C VAL A 66 0.07 13.00 3.79
N VAL A 67 -0.01 12.13 4.81
CA VAL A 67 1.15 11.56 5.52
C VAL A 67 1.34 10.07 5.29
N GLY A 68 0.43 9.44 4.55
CA GLY A 68 0.53 8.04 4.16
C GLY A 68 -0.38 7.75 2.96
N SER A 69 -0.05 6.75 2.16
CA SER A 69 -0.89 6.30 1.05
C SER A 69 -0.72 4.81 0.76
N VAL A 70 -1.73 4.21 0.15
CA VAL A 70 -1.72 2.81 -0.33
C VAL A 70 -2.62 2.69 -1.55
N ARG A 71 -2.32 1.74 -2.43
CA ARG A 71 -3.14 1.43 -3.60
C ARG A 71 -3.56 -0.03 -3.59
N GLY A 72 -4.78 -0.26 -4.05
CA GLY A 72 -5.38 -1.56 -4.26
C GLY A 72 -6.03 -1.61 -5.65
N PHE A 73 -5.80 -2.69 -6.38
CA PHE A 73 -6.49 -2.99 -7.63
C PHE A 73 -6.72 -4.50 -7.72
N THR A 74 -7.51 -4.98 -8.67
CA THR A 74 -7.74 -6.42 -8.86
C THR A 74 -7.11 -6.89 -10.15
N ASP A 75 -6.45 -8.05 -10.12
CA ASP A 75 -6.06 -8.74 -11.34
C ASP A 75 -7.26 -9.42 -12.02
N PRO A 76 -7.12 -9.90 -13.28
CA PRO A 76 -8.21 -10.57 -13.99
C PRO A 76 -8.75 -11.83 -13.30
N ASP A 77 -7.96 -12.45 -12.42
CA ASP A 77 -8.34 -13.64 -11.66
C ASP A 77 -9.11 -13.30 -10.36
N GLY A 78 -9.31 -12.00 -10.08
CA GLY A 78 -10.03 -11.52 -8.90
C GLY A 78 -9.19 -11.41 -7.63
N THR A 79 -7.86 -11.54 -7.73
CA THR A 79 -6.95 -11.31 -6.59
C THR A 79 -6.74 -9.81 -6.39
N GLY A 80 -6.93 -9.33 -5.16
CA GLY A 80 -6.65 -7.97 -4.77
C GLY A 80 -5.15 -7.72 -4.64
N LEU A 81 -4.58 -6.95 -5.55
CA LEU A 81 -3.18 -6.54 -5.53
C LEU A 81 -3.03 -5.26 -4.71
N ILE A 82 -2.21 -5.31 -3.66
CA ILE A 82 -1.89 -4.18 -2.80
C ILE A 82 -0.45 -3.75 -3.04
N GLY A 83 -0.27 -2.46 -3.31
CA GLY A 83 1.02 -1.90 -3.68
C GLY A 83 1.21 -0.48 -3.21
N LYS A 84 2.46 -0.02 -3.37
CA LYS A 84 2.87 1.37 -3.10
C LYS A 84 2.42 1.85 -1.71
N LEU A 85 2.41 0.98 -0.70
CA LEU A 85 2.13 1.36 0.67
C LEU A 85 3.29 2.20 1.18
N CYS A 86 3.02 3.44 1.56
CA CYS A 86 4.03 4.33 2.11
C CYS A 86 3.47 5.16 3.26
N VAL A 87 4.33 5.47 4.23
CA VAL A 87 4.05 6.34 5.37
C VAL A 87 5.24 7.26 5.55
N HIS A 88 4.96 8.54 5.74
CA HIS A 88 5.97 9.57 5.96
C HIS A 88 6.98 9.11 7.02
N PRO A 89 8.31 9.18 6.78
CA PRO A 89 9.33 8.58 7.66
C PRO A 89 9.21 8.97 9.13
N ARG A 90 8.87 10.23 9.41
CA ARG A 90 8.69 10.76 10.79
C ARG A 90 7.46 10.22 11.52
N LEU A 91 6.55 9.53 10.82
CA LEU A 91 5.28 9.02 11.35
C LEU A 91 5.20 7.48 11.26
N GLN A 92 6.29 6.82 10.88
CA GLN A 92 6.41 5.37 10.91
C GLN A 92 6.48 4.86 12.36
N GLY A 93 6.16 3.58 12.57
CA GLY A 93 6.14 2.97 13.91
C GLY A 93 4.89 3.25 14.74
N HIS A 94 3.97 4.10 14.27
CA HIS A 94 2.71 4.44 14.96
C HIS A 94 1.47 3.70 14.41
N GLY A 95 1.66 2.59 13.70
CA GLY A 95 0.56 1.74 13.21
C GLY A 95 -0.16 2.25 11.95
N LEU A 96 0.26 3.38 11.36
CA LEU A 96 -0.37 3.93 10.15
C LEU A 96 -0.32 2.97 8.95
N GLY A 97 0.80 2.28 8.74
CA GLY A 97 0.93 1.32 7.65
C GLY A 97 -0.09 0.17 7.75
N ALA A 98 -0.33 -0.33 8.97
CA ALA A 98 -1.32 -1.37 9.20
C ALA A 98 -2.76 -0.88 8.97
N ARG A 99 -3.06 0.36 9.41
CA ARG A 99 -4.38 0.97 9.20
C ARG A 99 -4.67 1.24 7.71
N LEU A 100 -3.67 1.70 6.95
CA LEU A 100 -3.78 1.89 5.50
C LEU A 100 -3.99 0.55 4.79
N LEU A 101 -3.16 -0.45 5.11
CA LEU A 101 -3.30 -1.80 4.56
C LEU A 101 -4.72 -2.35 4.78
N LEU A 102 -5.24 -2.25 6.00
CA LEU A 102 -6.60 -2.69 6.32
C LEU A 102 -7.68 -1.95 5.51
N ALA A 103 -7.50 -0.64 5.26
CA ALA A 103 -8.44 0.13 4.44
C ALA A 103 -8.46 -0.38 2.99
N ALA A 104 -7.29 -0.65 2.41
CA ALA A 104 -7.18 -1.22 1.06
C ALA A 104 -7.80 -2.63 0.99
N GLU A 105 -7.49 -3.51 1.95
CA GLU A 105 -8.09 -4.86 2.05
C GLU A 105 -9.63 -4.80 2.11
N SER A 106 -10.15 -3.95 2.99
CA SER A 106 -11.60 -3.81 3.21
C SER A 106 -12.32 -3.36 1.94
N ALA A 107 -11.73 -2.39 1.22
CA ALA A 107 -12.29 -1.89 -0.03
C ALA A 107 -12.17 -2.91 -1.18
N LEU A 108 -11.05 -3.62 -1.27
CA LEU A 108 -10.87 -4.69 -2.28
C LEU A 108 -11.94 -5.79 -2.14
N THR A 109 -12.26 -6.18 -0.91
CA THR A 109 -13.34 -7.16 -0.69
C THR A 109 -14.72 -6.56 -0.90
N ALA A 110 -14.98 -5.36 -0.37
CA ALA A 110 -16.33 -4.77 -0.43
C ALA A 110 -16.71 -4.29 -1.85
N GLU A 111 -15.77 -3.75 -2.61
CA GLU A 111 -16.03 -3.07 -3.89
C GLU A 111 -15.62 -3.91 -5.10
N ARG A 112 -14.63 -4.80 -4.93
CA ARG A 112 -14.08 -5.62 -6.02
C ARG A 112 -14.25 -7.13 -5.82
N ALA A 113 -14.93 -7.54 -4.75
CA ALA A 113 -15.18 -8.95 -4.41
C ALA A 113 -13.88 -9.79 -4.31
N ALA A 114 -12.75 -9.18 -3.95
CA ALA A 114 -11.50 -9.90 -3.79
C ALA A 114 -11.59 -10.90 -2.64
N THR A 115 -11.31 -12.17 -2.94
CA THR A 115 -11.27 -13.29 -1.98
C THR A 115 -9.87 -13.55 -1.43
N ARG A 116 -8.86 -12.92 -2.04
CA ARG A 116 -7.46 -13.00 -1.64
C ARG A 116 -6.78 -11.67 -1.91
N TYR A 117 -5.84 -11.31 -1.05
CA TYR A 117 -4.92 -10.20 -1.25
C TYR A 117 -3.52 -10.70 -1.52
N ARG A 118 -2.80 -9.97 -2.38
CA ARG A 118 -1.42 -10.27 -2.77
C ARG A 118 -0.60 -8.99 -2.80
N LEU A 119 0.65 -9.09 -2.36
CA LEU A 119 1.61 -7.99 -2.42
C LEU A 119 3.03 -8.51 -2.62
N HIS A 120 3.91 -7.59 -3.03
CA HIS A 120 5.35 -7.83 -3.13
C HIS A 120 6.11 -6.92 -2.18
N SER A 121 7.20 -7.44 -1.63
CA SER A 121 8.17 -6.65 -0.87
C SER A 121 9.57 -7.13 -1.20
N GLY A 122 10.52 -6.22 -1.37
CA GLY A 122 11.91 -6.65 -1.51
C GLY A 122 12.38 -7.46 -0.30
N HIS A 123 13.21 -8.47 -0.53
CA HIS A 123 13.68 -9.41 0.50
C HIS A 123 14.49 -8.77 1.64
N ARG A 124 15.09 -7.60 1.43
CA ARG A 124 15.82 -6.83 2.45
C ARG A 124 14.93 -5.84 3.21
N SER A 125 13.68 -5.64 2.78
CA SER A 125 12.74 -4.67 3.37
C SER A 125 12.08 -5.24 4.64
N GLU A 126 12.89 -5.53 5.66
CA GLU A 126 12.48 -6.25 6.88
C GLU A 126 11.33 -5.57 7.65
N SER A 127 11.27 -4.23 7.65
CA SER A 127 10.15 -3.49 8.25
C SER A 127 8.82 -3.84 7.58
N ASN A 128 8.81 -3.93 6.26
CA ASN A 128 7.63 -4.20 5.45
C ASN A 128 7.24 -5.67 5.62
N LEU A 129 8.21 -6.59 5.54
CA LEU A 129 8.00 -8.02 5.80
C LEU A 129 7.45 -8.28 7.21
N ARG A 130 7.93 -7.56 8.24
CA ARG A 130 7.36 -7.64 9.59
C ARG A 130 5.94 -7.10 9.67
N LEU A 131 5.63 -6.00 8.98
CA LEU A 131 4.27 -5.46 8.91
C LEU A 131 3.31 -6.49 8.29
N TYR A 132 3.65 -7.03 7.12
CA TYR A 132 2.77 -7.96 6.39
C TYR A 132 2.58 -9.28 7.14
N ARG A 133 3.63 -9.86 7.72
CA ARG A 133 3.50 -11.05 8.58
C ARG A 133 2.57 -10.81 9.77
N LYS A 134 2.68 -9.65 10.42
CA LYS A 134 1.76 -9.27 11.53
C LYS A 134 0.32 -9.05 11.07
N ALA A 135 0.13 -8.63 9.81
CA ALA A 135 -1.19 -8.44 9.22
C ALA A 135 -1.83 -9.74 8.70
N GLY A 136 -1.14 -10.89 8.83
CA GLY A 136 -1.65 -12.21 8.45
C GLY A 136 -1.20 -12.70 7.07
N TYR A 137 -0.28 -12.00 6.42
CA TYR A 137 0.25 -12.45 5.14
C TYR A 137 1.29 -13.56 5.32
N ALA A 138 1.18 -14.60 4.50
CA ALA A 138 2.15 -15.67 4.38
C ALA A 138 2.97 -15.48 3.10
N GLN A 139 4.28 -15.80 3.16
CA GLN A 139 5.10 -15.87 1.96
C GLN A 139 4.70 -17.12 1.17
N VAL A 140 4.35 -16.93 -0.10
CA VAL A 140 3.99 -18.02 -1.03
C VAL A 140 4.99 -18.19 -2.16
N GLY A 141 5.94 -17.25 -2.31
CA GLY A 141 6.97 -17.34 -3.33
C GLY A 141 7.98 -16.21 -3.26
N ALA A 142 8.88 -16.21 -4.25
CA ALA A 142 9.79 -15.11 -4.52
C ALA A 142 10.04 -15.03 -6.02
N VAL A 143 10.25 -13.82 -6.53
CA VAL A 143 10.61 -13.54 -7.92
C VAL A 143 11.81 -12.61 -7.94
N THR A 144 12.73 -12.83 -8.87
CA THR A 144 13.83 -11.89 -9.11
C THR A 144 13.41 -10.95 -10.23
N GLY A 145 13.34 -9.66 -9.93
CA GLY A 145 13.07 -8.62 -10.92
C GLY A 145 14.18 -8.54 -11.97
N ALA A 146 13.89 -7.89 -13.10
CA ALA A 146 14.89 -7.67 -14.16
C ALA A 146 16.08 -6.80 -13.67
N ASP A 147 15.89 -6.06 -12.58
CA ASP A 147 16.88 -5.28 -11.86
C ASP A 147 17.74 -6.12 -10.89
N GLY A 148 17.52 -7.44 -10.82
CA GLY A 148 18.21 -8.35 -9.90
C GLY A 148 17.68 -8.30 -8.47
N VAL A 149 16.67 -7.47 -8.18
CA VAL A 149 16.08 -7.40 -6.84
C VAL A 149 15.18 -8.61 -6.63
N GLN A 150 15.49 -9.42 -5.62
CA GLN A 150 14.57 -10.47 -5.17
C GLN A 150 13.40 -9.84 -4.39
N LEU A 151 12.20 -10.04 -4.92
CA LEU A 151 10.92 -9.69 -4.33
C LEU A 151 10.30 -10.94 -3.71
N ILE A 152 9.83 -10.80 -2.47
CA ILE A 152 9.04 -11.80 -1.77
C ILE A 152 7.58 -11.57 -2.12
N LEU A 153 6.91 -12.63 -2.56
CA LEU A 153 5.48 -12.66 -2.84
C LEU A 153 4.75 -13.12 -1.57
N LEU A 154 3.83 -12.30 -1.10
CA LEU A 154 3.01 -12.60 0.07
C LEU A 154 1.52 -12.56 -0.24
N GLU A 155 0.77 -13.49 0.34
CA GLU A 155 -0.68 -13.62 0.18
C GLU A 155 -1.39 -13.75 1.51
N LYS A 156 -2.65 -13.31 1.52
CA LYS A 156 -3.58 -13.43 2.64
C LYS A 156 -4.97 -13.65 2.06
N ASP A 157 -5.65 -14.71 2.47
CA ASP A 157 -7.06 -14.89 2.09
C ASP A 157 -7.93 -13.83 2.80
N ALA A 158 -8.92 -13.29 2.09
CA ALA A 158 -9.92 -12.45 2.71
C ALA A 158 -10.74 -13.34 3.66
N ALA A 159 -10.75 -13.03 4.95
CA ALA A 159 -11.57 -13.77 5.89
C ALA A 159 -13.04 -13.69 5.46
N ASP A 160 -13.76 -14.82 5.49
CA ASP A 160 -15.21 -14.81 5.37
C ASP A 160 -15.75 -13.83 6.42
N ARG A 161 -16.49 -12.83 5.96
CA ARG A 161 -17.16 -11.89 6.86
C ARG A 161 -18.31 -12.64 7.52
N ASP A 162 -18.02 -13.38 8.59
CA ASP A 162 -19.00 -13.62 9.63
C ASP A 162 -19.33 -12.24 10.20
N PHE A 163 -20.39 -11.65 9.65
CA PHE A 163 -21.04 -10.46 10.18
C PHE A 163 -21.50 -10.81 11.60
N VAL A 164 -20.67 -10.51 12.59
CA VAL A 164 -21.16 -10.31 13.95
C VAL A 164 -21.89 -8.97 13.95
N ALA A 165 -23.14 -9.00 13.50
CA ALA A 165 -24.10 -7.98 13.86
C ALA A 165 -24.31 -8.11 15.37
N SER A 166 -23.59 -7.31 16.16
CA SER A 166 -23.99 -7.10 17.56
C SER A 166 -25.27 -6.28 17.57
N ALA A 167 -26.27 -6.88 18.22
CA ALA A 167 -27.61 -6.40 18.51
C ALA A 167 -27.66 -5.12 19.34
#